data_AF-F0BIZ2-F1
#
_entry.id   AF-F0BIZ2-F1
#
_cell.length_a   1.000
_cell.length_b   1.000
_cell.length_c   1.000
_cell.angle_alpha   90.00
_cell.angle_beta   90.00
_cell.angle_gamma   90.00
#
_symmetry.space_group_name_H-M   'P 1'
#
loop_
_entity.id
_entity.type
_entity.pdbx_description
1 polymer ?
#
loop_
_entity_poly.entity_id
_entity_poly.type
_entity_poly.pdbx_seq_one_letter_code
_entity_poly.pdbx_strand_id
1 'polypeptide(L)'
;ALGPPVRGLVAAWAPAAVAPGQLVAITAQVRGVANAQVDLLDPSGQRVDRGRPDARGQVRLHGLAKAPGQVLFALQLRDAADGDQGRLDVPVQIAAVPPARVLLLAGAPQPEFKYLRRWASDAGLAARSQVSVSAGLQLGDAVSLDAASLDRLDVLVLDTRRLLAMPTPQRQAVSAAIARGLGVLVQAADPADAATRTALGALGLPVTGGEVS
;
A
#
# COMPACT_ATOMS: atom_id res chain seq x y z
N ALA A 1 10.33 37.92 36.98
CA ALA A 1 11.44 37.08 36.49
C ALA A 1 10.84 35.94 35.67
N LEU A 2 11.28 35.77 34.42
CA LEU A 2 10.92 34.58 33.64
C LEU A 2 11.62 33.37 34.27
N GLY A 3 10.92 32.25 34.41
CA GLY A 3 11.46 31.01 34.99
C GLY A 3 12.68 30.48 34.21
N PRO A 4 13.40 29.49 34.77
CA PRO A 4 14.56 28.92 34.09
C PRO A 4 14.18 28.38 32.69
N PRO A 5 15.07 28.47 31.70
CA PRO A 5 14.79 28.00 30.35
C PRO A 5 14.53 26.48 30.36
N VAL A 6 13.42 26.06 29.76
CA VAL A 6 13.05 24.64 29.60
C VAL A 6 14.16 23.92 28.80
N ARG A 7 14.64 22.79 29.32
CA ARG A 7 15.63 21.91 28.68
C ARG A 7 15.00 20.56 28.35
N GLY A 8 15.51 19.89 27.31
CA GLY A 8 15.05 18.57 26.86
C GLY A 8 14.23 18.62 25.57
N LEU A 9 13.30 17.67 25.42
CA LEU A 9 12.28 17.67 24.37
C LEU A 9 11.21 18.72 24.72
N VAL A 10 11.12 19.78 23.94
CA VAL A 10 10.23 20.93 24.25
C VAL A 10 8.99 21.00 23.36
N ALA A 11 9.01 20.33 22.21
CA ALA A 11 7.86 20.21 21.32
C ALA A 11 8.02 19.02 20.36
N ALA A 12 6.90 18.50 19.87
CA ALA A 12 6.87 17.58 18.75
C ALA A 12 5.64 17.85 17.88
N TRP A 13 5.77 17.54 16.58
CA TRP A 13 4.73 17.68 15.58
C TRP A 13 4.70 16.44 14.71
N ALA A 14 3.49 15.94 14.45
CA ALA A 14 3.23 14.83 13.54
C ALA A 14 2.01 15.17 12.65
N PRO A 15 1.84 14.52 11.49
CA PRO A 15 0.62 14.61 10.71
C PRO A 15 -0.62 14.26 11.54
N ALA A 16 -1.72 14.97 11.32
CA ALA A 16 -2.97 14.72 12.04
C ALA A 16 -3.54 13.31 11.74
N ALA A 17 -3.36 12.81 10.51
CA ALA A 17 -3.70 11.46 10.12
C ALA A 17 -2.78 10.94 9.00
N VAL A 18 -2.60 9.62 8.95
CA VAL A 18 -1.86 8.89 7.91
C VAL A 18 -2.62 7.61 7.50
N ALA A 19 -2.40 7.11 6.29
CA ALA A 19 -2.93 5.82 5.88
C ALA A 19 -2.02 4.65 6.35
N PRO A 20 -2.55 3.43 6.51
CA PRO A 20 -1.74 2.24 6.75
C PRO A 20 -0.69 2.06 5.65
N GLY A 21 0.51 1.62 6.03
CA GLY A 21 1.67 1.47 5.15
C GLY A 21 2.44 2.77 4.87
N GLN A 22 1.90 3.95 5.21
CA GLN A 22 2.63 5.21 5.04
C GLN A 22 3.66 5.46 6.14
N LEU A 23 4.64 6.31 5.81
CA LEU A 23 5.59 6.84 6.79
C LEU A 23 4.94 7.94 7.64
N VAL A 24 5.12 7.83 8.95
CA VAL A 24 4.80 8.84 9.94
C VAL A 24 6.02 9.71 10.15
N ALA A 25 6.00 10.95 9.64
CA ALA A 25 7.10 11.90 9.86
C ALA A 25 6.86 12.69 11.16
N ILE A 26 7.68 12.45 12.19
CA ILE A 26 7.62 13.17 13.46
C ILE A 26 8.79 14.14 13.53
N THR A 27 8.50 15.42 13.73
CA THR A 27 9.52 16.45 13.97
C THR A 27 9.53 16.79 15.44
N ALA A 28 10.71 16.84 16.06
CA ALA A 28 10.89 17.18 17.46
C ALA A 28 11.83 18.38 17.62
N GLN A 29 11.57 19.18 18.64
CA GLN A 29 12.41 20.29 19.05
C GLN A 29 13.11 19.95 20.37
N VAL A 30 14.43 19.99 20.35
CA VAL A 30 15.31 19.79 21.51
C VAL A 30 15.96 21.11 21.91
N ARG A 31 16.15 21.33 23.21
CA ARG A 31 16.85 22.51 23.74
C ARG A 31 17.77 22.15 24.90
N GLY A 32 19.00 22.69 24.88
CA GLY A 32 19.89 22.68 26.05
C GLY A 32 20.45 21.31 26.45
N VAL A 33 20.49 20.35 25.51
CA VAL A 33 21.13 19.03 25.71
C VAL A 33 22.27 18.90 24.70
N ALA A 34 23.51 18.80 25.20
CA ALA A 34 24.70 18.67 24.37
C ALA A 34 24.78 17.26 23.78
N ASN A 35 25.21 17.15 22.52
CA ASN A 35 25.31 15.87 21.80
C ASN A 35 24.02 15.03 21.85
N ALA A 36 22.88 15.72 21.83
CA ALA A 36 21.57 15.10 21.89
C ALA A 36 21.36 14.09 20.76
N GLN A 37 20.74 12.97 21.12
CA GLN A 37 20.25 11.96 20.20
C GLN A 37 18.79 11.70 20.54
N VAL A 38 17.91 11.62 19.54
CA VAL A 38 16.51 11.30 19.75
C VAL A 38 16.20 9.98 19.07
N ASP A 39 15.64 9.06 19.85
CA ASP A 39 15.12 7.78 19.39
C ASP A 39 13.61 7.89 19.18
N LEU A 40 13.13 7.34 18.07
CA LEU A 40 11.71 7.11 17.84
C LEU A 40 11.39 5.66 18.19
N LEU A 41 10.48 5.45 19.14
CA LEU A 41 9.93 4.17 19.51
C LEU A 41 8.54 4.00 18.90
N ASP A 42 8.26 2.82 18.34
CA ASP A 42 6.94 2.43 17.90
C ASP A 42 6.02 2.07 19.09
N PRO A 43 4.72 1.80 18.86
CA PRO A 43 3.79 1.49 19.95
C PRO A 43 4.14 0.24 20.78
N SER A 44 5.01 -0.64 20.28
CA SER A 44 5.52 -1.81 21.03
C SER A 44 6.75 -1.48 21.87
N GLY A 45 7.24 -0.24 21.82
CA GLY A 45 8.46 0.21 22.48
C GLY A 45 9.73 -0.08 21.68
N GLN A 46 9.62 -0.59 20.46
CA GLN A 46 10.79 -0.87 19.62
C GLN A 46 11.31 0.42 19.00
N ARG A 47 12.63 0.66 19.08
CA ARG A 47 13.27 1.76 18.34
C ARG A 47 13.21 1.50 16.84
N VAL A 48 12.54 2.39 16.11
CA VAL A 48 12.36 2.32 14.65
C VAL A 48 13.15 3.37 13.89
N ASP A 49 13.52 4.47 14.54
CA ASP A 49 14.38 5.49 13.94
C ASP A 49 15.22 6.21 15.01
N ARG A 50 16.27 6.91 14.57
CA ARG A 50 17.20 7.65 15.42
C ARG A 50 17.79 8.84 14.66
N GLY A 51 17.81 10.01 15.29
CA GLY A 51 18.29 11.25 14.64
C GLY A 51 18.93 12.23 15.63
N ARG A 52 19.85 13.06 15.14
CA ARG A 52 20.45 14.14 15.92
C ARG A 52 19.75 15.46 15.60
N PRO A 53 19.53 16.33 16.59
CA PRO A 53 19.06 17.68 16.33
C PRO A 53 20.05 18.46 15.47
N ASP A 54 19.53 19.27 14.54
CA ASP A 54 20.31 20.19 13.73
C ASP A 54 20.76 21.43 14.53
N ALA A 55 21.37 22.42 13.85
CA ALA A 55 21.81 23.67 14.48
C ALA A 55 20.66 24.50 15.10
N ARG A 56 19.40 24.24 14.70
CA ARG A 56 18.20 24.85 15.27
C ARG A 56 17.58 23.99 16.38
N GLY A 57 18.17 22.83 16.69
CA GLY A 57 17.66 21.87 17.65
C GLY A 57 16.49 21.05 17.13
N GLN A 58 16.27 20.99 15.81
CA GLN A 58 15.22 20.19 15.19
C GLN A 58 15.73 18.84 14.73
N VAL A 59 14.94 17.80 14.95
CA VAL A 59 15.19 16.45 14.42
C VAL A 59 13.91 15.93 13.78
N ARG A 60 14.05 15.23 12.65
CA ARG A 60 12.94 14.59 11.95
C ARG A 60 13.17 13.08 11.92
N LEU A 61 12.17 12.33 12.35
CA LEU A 61 12.18 10.88 12.52
C LEU A 61 10.99 10.26 11.79
N HIS A 62 11.12 9.01 11.37
CA HIS A 62 10.14 8.32 10.56
C HIS A 62 9.73 6.97 11.17
N GLY A 63 8.44 6.79 11.40
CA GLY A 63 7.84 5.52 11.79
C GLY A 63 6.98 4.95 10.68
N LEU A 64 6.55 3.69 10.80
CA LEU A 64 5.56 3.09 9.89
C LEU A 64 4.18 3.04 10.54
N ALA A 65 3.16 3.48 9.80
CA ALA A 65 1.77 3.33 10.17
C ALA A 65 1.30 1.89 9.89
N LYS A 66 1.35 1.01 10.88
CA LYS A 66 1.07 -0.42 10.67
C LYS A 66 -0.42 -0.73 10.53
N ALA A 67 -1.22 -0.43 11.56
CA ALA A 67 -2.63 -0.78 11.62
C ALA A 67 -3.50 0.46 11.89
N PRO A 68 -4.74 0.53 11.36
CA PRO A 68 -5.69 1.59 11.68
C PRO A 68 -5.94 1.74 13.18
N GLY A 69 -6.16 2.99 13.61
CA GLY A 69 -6.42 3.34 14.99
C GLY A 69 -5.53 4.47 15.48
N GLN A 70 -5.81 4.94 16.70
CA GLN A 70 -4.94 5.87 17.38
C GLN A 70 -3.77 5.10 17.98
N VAL A 71 -2.55 5.49 17.64
CA VAL A 71 -1.33 4.87 18.18
C VAL A 71 -0.44 5.92 18.83
N LEU A 72 0.33 5.49 19.83
CA LEU A 72 1.28 6.33 20.54
C LEU A 72 2.69 5.93 20.12
N PHE A 73 3.34 6.80 19.36
CA PHE A 73 4.80 6.75 19.21
C PHE A 73 5.44 7.43 20.42
N ALA A 74 6.69 7.12 20.72
CA ALA A 74 7.43 7.83 21.75
C ALA A 74 8.77 8.34 21.23
N LEU A 75 9.09 9.58 21.61
CA LEU A 75 10.41 10.16 21.42
C LEU A 75 11.18 10.00 22.73
N GLN A 76 12.37 9.40 22.67
CA GLN A 76 13.27 9.31 23.82
C GLN A 76 14.53 10.11 23.53
N LEU A 77 14.81 11.11 24.37
CA LEU A 77 15.99 11.95 24.28
C LEU A 77 17.13 11.31 25.08
N ARG A 78 18.30 11.25 24.45
CA ARG A 78 19.52 10.70 25.04
C ARG A 78 20.66 11.70 24.95
N ASP A 79 21.55 11.65 25.93
CA ASP A 79 22.79 12.42 25.93
C ASP A 79 24.00 11.61 25.39
N ALA A 80 25.19 12.20 25.47
CA ALA A 80 26.44 11.59 25.03
C ALA A 80 26.82 10.31 25.80
N ALA A 81 26.33 10.14 27.02
CA ALA A 81 26.56 8.96 27.85
C ALA A 81 25.47 7.89 27.67
N ASP A 82 24.58 8.06 26.67
CA ASP A 82 23.39 7.23 26.44
C ASP A 82 22.39 7.27 27.60
N GLY A 83 22.48 8.28 28.48
CA GLY A 83 21.54 8.52 29.56
C GLY A 83 20.20 9.05 29.05
N ASP A 84 19.10 8.51 29.57
CA ASP A 84 17.75 8.99 29.24
C ASP A 84 17.50 10.37 29.87
N GLN A 85 17.28 11.36 29.01
CA GLN A 85 17.06 12.76 29.37
C GLN A 85 15.58 13.17 29.23
N GLY A 86 14.69 12.23 28.88
CA GLY A 86 13.27 12.45 28.86
C GLY A 86 12.55 11.79 27.70
N ARG A 87 11.26 11.58 27.89
CA ARG A 87 10.36 10.95 26.91
C ARG A 87 9.16 11.84 26.62
N LEU A 88 8.72 11.85 25.36
CA LEU A 88 7.50 12.50 24.92
C LEU A 88 6.68 11.54 24.06
N ASP A 89 5.45 11.25 24.48
CA ASP A 89 4.53 10.46 23.67
C ASP A 89 3.86 11.35 22.61
N VAL A 90 3.79 10.84 21.38
CA VAL A 90 3.26 11.55 20.20
C VAL A 90 2.10 10.74 19.63
N PRO A 91 0.85 11.17 19.86
CA PRO A 91 -0.32 10.50 19.30
C PRO A 91 -0.41 10.72 17.80
N VAL A 92 -0.67 9.66 17.06
CA VAL A 92 -0.89 9.68 15.61
C VAL A 92 -2.14 8.89 15.28
N GLN A 93 -3.04 9.48 14.49
CA GLN A 93 -4.20 8.77 13.98
C GLN A 93 -3.81 8.04 12.68
N ILE A 94 -3.91 6.71 12.68
CA ILE A 94 -3.84 5.93 11.46
C ILE A 94 -5.28 5.75 10.98
N ALA A 95 -5.64 6.41 9.88
CA ALA A 95 -6.99 6.38 9.34
C ALA A 95 -7.29 5.00 8.77
N ALA A 96 -8.48 4.45 9.07
CA ALA A 96 -8.93 3.26 8.38
C ALA A 96 -9.16 3.62 6.90
N VAL A 97 -8.48 2.91 6.00
CA VAL A 97 -8.73 3.01 4.56
C VAL A 97 -9.56 1.79 4.18
N PRO A 98 -10.67 1.96 3.42
CA PRO A 98 -11.42 0.83 2.90
C PRO A 98 -10.49 -0.14 2.15
N PRO A 99 -10.64 -1.46 2.35
CA PRO A 99 -9.79 -2.42 1.66
C PRO A 99 -10.01 -2.33 0.15
N ALA A 100 -8.93 -2.38 -0.63
CA ALA A 100 -9.05 -2.37 -2.08
C ALA A 100 -9.83 -3.61 -2.56
N ARG A 101 -10.76 -3.37 -3.49
CA ARG A 101 -11.67 -4.36 -4.05
C ARG A 101 -11.04 -4.95 -5.30
N VAL A 102 -10.57 -6.19 -5.17
CA VAL A 102 -9.79 -6.88 -6.20
C VAL A 102 -10.61 -8.02 -6.79
N LEU A 103 -10.68 -8.08 -8.11
CA LEU A 103 -11.28 -9.20 -8.83
C LEU A 103 -10.21 -9.96 -9.61
N LEU A 104 -10.08 -11.26 -9.35
CA LEU A 104 -9.16 -12.15 -10.06
C LEU A 104 -9.95 -13.06 -10.99
N LEU A 105 -9.69 -12.99 -12.30
CA LEU A 105 -10.31 -13.87 -13.30
C LEU A 105 -9.26 -14.74 -14.01
N ALA A 106 -9.38 -16.05 -13.87
CA ALA A 106 -8.53 -17.01 -14.55
C ALA A 106 -9.29 -17.81 -15.62
N GLY A 107 -8.62 -18.11 -16.73
CA GLY A 107 -9.15 -18.96 -17.80
C GLY A 107 -9.00 -20.46 -17.52
N ALA A 108 -8.22 -20.85 -16.51
CA ALA A 108 -8.09 -22.22 -16.03
C ALA A 108 -7.65 -22.27 -14.56
N PRO A 109 -7.85 -23.39 -13.84
CA PRO A 109 -7.28 -23.59 -12.51
C PRO A 109 -5.75 -23.56 -12.56
N GLN A 110 -5.14 -22.66 -11.79
CA GLN A 110 -3.69 -22.51 -11.71
C GLN A 110 -3.24 -22.08 -10.30
N PRO A 111 -2.06 -22.54 -9.82
CA PRO A 111 -1.61 -22.30 -8.46
C PRO A 111 -1.38 -20.82 -8.15
N GLU A 112 -0.91 -20.03 -9.11
CA GLU A 112 -0.56 -18.61 -8.95
C GLU A 112 -1.77 -17.80 -8.46
N PHE A 113 -2.93 -18.00 -9.07
CA PHE A 113 -4.17 -17.31 -8.68
C PHE A 113 -4.67 -17.75 -7.31
N LYS A 114 -4.46 -19.02 -6.93
CA LYS A 114 -4.76 -19.50 -5.57
C LYS A 114 -3.88 -18.80 -4.55
N TYR A 115 -2.57 -18.75 -4.79
CA TYR A 115 -1.62 -18.11 -3.88
C TYR A 115 -1.80 -16.60 -3.83
N LEU A 116 -2.05 -15.95 -4.97
CA LEU A 116 -2.32 -14.52 -5.04
C LEU A 116 -3.62 -14.16 -4.31
N ARG A 117 -4.69 -14.95 -4.47
CA ARG A 117 -5.94 -14.73 -3.73
C ARG A 117 -5.71 -14.85 -2.23
N ARG A 118 -4.98 -15.89 -1.78
CA ARG A 118 -4.65 -16.07 -0.37
C ARG A 118 -3.85 -14.90 0.17
N TRP A 119 -2.79 -14.52 -0.52
CA TRP A 119 -1.97 -13.36 -0.14
C TRP A 119 -2.81 -12.07 -0.08
N ALA A 120 -3.70 -11.84 -1.05
CA ALA A 120 -4.56 -10.66 -1.08
C ALA A 120 -5.48 -10.60 0.15
N SER A 121 -6.07 -11.74 0.54
CA SER A 121 -6.85 -11.84 1.78
C SER A 121 -5.99 -11.60 3.02
N ASP A 122 -4.79 -12.19 3.08
CA ASP A 122 -3.84 -12.01 4.20
C ASP A 122 -3.35 -10.55 4.30
N ALA A 123 -3.28 -9.83 3.17
CA ALA A 123 -2.95 -8.42 3.09
C ALA A 123 -4.14 -7.48 3.40
N GLY A 124 -5.31 -8.04 3.74
CA GLY A 124 -6.52 -7.27 4.07
C GLY A 124 -7.25 -6.70 2.85
N LEU A 125 -6.98 -7.18 1.63
CA LEU A 125 -7.71 -6.78 0.42
C LEU A 125 -9.06 -7.51 0.33
N ALA A 126 -10.08 -6.84 -0.20
CA ALA A 126 -11.36 -7.44 -0.51
C ALA A 126 -11.27 -8.20 -1.84
N ALA A 127 -10.66 -9.39 -1.81
CA ALA A 127 -10.36 -10.18 -2.99
C ALA A 127 -11.47 -11.18 -3.34
N ARG A 128 -11.97 -11.11 -4.57
CA ARG A 128 -12.89 -12.08 -5.18
C ARG A 128 -12.21 -12.79 -6.33
N SER A 129 -12.59 -14.04 -6.58
CA SER A 129 -11.98 -14.84 -7.66
C SER A 129 -13.02 -15.63 -8.43
N GLN A 130 -12.84 -15.70 -9.75
CA GLN A 130 -13.57 -16.61 -10.62
C GLN A 130 -12.59 -17.31 -11.57
N VAL A 131 -12.74 -18.62 -11.70
CA VAL A 131 -11.89 -19.47 -12.53
C VAL A 131 -12.75 -20.22 -13.51
N SER A 132 -12.42 -20.16 -14.80
CA SER A 132 -13.10 -20.94 -15.83
C SER A 132 -12.64 -22.40 -15.76
N VAL A 133 -13.58 -23.34 -15.90
CA VAL A 133 -13.37 -24.79 -15.93
C VAL A 133 -13.98 -25.33 -17.23
N SER A 134 -13.74 -26.60 -17.54
CA SER A 134 -14.29 -27.27 -18.73
C SER A 134 -15.82 -27.15 -18.82
N ALA A 135 -16.32 -27.24 -20.07
CA ALA A 135 -17.75 -27.17 -20.41
C ALA A 135 -18.47 -25.86 -20.03
N GLY A 136 -17.74 -24.73 -19.96
CA GLY A 136 -18.33 -23.42 -19.65
C GLY A 136 -18.64 -23.21 -18.17
N LEU A 137 -18.26 -24.16 -17.31
CA LEU A 137 -18.39 -24.04 -15.88
C LEU A 137 -17.41 -22.99 -15.33
N GLN A 138 -17.83 -22.32 -14.26
CA GLN A 138 -17.01 -21.34 -13.54
C GLN A 138 -17.02 -21.70 -12.05
N LEU A 139 -15.85 -21.67 -11.43
CA LEU A 139 -15.67 -21.83 -10.00
C LEU A 139 -15.40 -20.47 -9.35
N GLY A 140 -16.02 -20.22 -8.21
CA GLY A 140 -15.91 -18.95 -7.49
C GLY A 140 -17.16 -18.10 -7.65
N ASP A 141 -17.03 -16.80 -7.39
CA ASP A 141 -18.19 -15.92 -7.37
C ASP A 141 -18.76 -15.70 -8.78
N ALA A 142 -20.07 -15.48 -8.88
CA ALA A 142 -20.67 -14.95 -10.09
C ALA A 142 -20.20 -13.51 -10.31
N VAL A 143 -19.68 -13.23 -11.50
CA VAL A 143 -19.08 -11.94 -11.87
C VAL A 143 -19.68 -11.47 -13.19
N SER A 144 -20.13 -10.22 -13.21
CA SER A 144 -20.44 -9.50 -14.44
C SER A 144 -19.31 -8.52 -14.78
N LEU A 145 -19.02 -8.38 -16.07
CA LEU A 145 -18.06 -7.39 -16.60
C LEU A 145 -18.81 -6.27 -17.35
N ASP A 146 -19.81 -5.71 -16.67
CA ASP A 146 -20.51 -4.50 -17.07
C ASP A 146 -19.96 -3.27 -16.34
N ALA A 147 -20.35 -2.08 -16.78
CA ALA A 147 -19.87 -0.82 -16.21
C ALA A 147 -20.15 -0.70 -14.71
N ALA A 148 -21.36 -1.05 -14.26
CA ALA A 148 -21.76 -0.94 -12.85
C ALA A 148 -20.96 -1.87 -11.93
N SER A 149 -20.58 -3.05 -12.43
CA SER A 149 -19.77 -4.01 -11.69
C SER A 149 -18.31 -3.58 -11.64
N LEU A 150 -17.78 -3.07 -12.76
CA LEU A 150 -16.39 -2.60 -12.86
C LEU A 150 -16.13 -1.33 -12.04
N ASP A 151 -17.10 -0.41 -11.94
CA ASP A 151 -16.99 0.81 -11.10
C ASP A 151 -16.89 0.50 -9.58
N ARG A 152 -17.18 -0.75 -9.19
CA ARG A 152 -17.02 -1.23 -7.81
C ARG A 152 -15.69 -1.93 -7.56
N LEU A 153 -14.78 -1.93 -8.53
CA LEU A 153 -13.47 -2.54 -8.41
C LEU A 153 -12.39 -1.49 -8.44
N ASP A 154 -11.34 -1.73 -7.67
CA ASP A 154 -10.14 -0.90 -7.70
C ASP A 154 -9.08 -1.57 -8.59
N VAL A 155 -9.05 -2.92 -8.61
CA VAL A 155 -8.14 -3.70 -9.45
C VAL A 155 -8.83 -4.92 -10.07
N LEU A 156 -8.59 -5.13 -11.37
CA LEU A 156 -8.91 -6.36 -12.10
C LEU A 156 -7.62 -7.09 -12.48
N VAL A 157 -7.51 -8.36 -12.09
CA VAL A 157 -6.40 -9.25 -12.43
C VAL A 157 -6.89 -10.32 -13.41
N LEU A 158 -6.22 -10.45 -14.55
CA LEU A 158 -6.54 -11.41 -15.61
C LEU A 158 -5.34 -12.30 -15.90
N ASP A 159 -5.57 -13.56 -16.28
CA ASP A 159 -4.56 -14.31 -17.04
C ASP A 159 -4.76 -14.12 -18.56
N THR A 160 -3.75 -14.49 -19.35
CA THR A 160 -3.82 -14.41 -20.82
C THR A 160 -5.02 -15.17 -21.39
N ARG A 161 -5.35 -16.35 -20.84
CA ARG A 161 -6.47 -17.18 -21.33
C ARG A 161 -7.80 -16.46 -21.17
N ARG A 162 -8.04 -15.83 -20.02
CA ARG A 162 -9.24 -15.06 -19.74
C ARG A 162 -9.32 -13.80 -20.58
N LEU A 163 -8.20 -13.11 -20.77
CA LEU A 163 -8.11 -11.95 -21.65
C LEU A 163 -8.55 -12.30 -23.08
N LEU A 164 -8.02 -13.40 -23.62
CA LEU A 164 -8.33 -13.85 -24.98
C LEU A 164 -9.78 -14.33 -25.12
N ALA A 165 -10.32 -15.00 -24.10
CA ALA A 165 -11.71 -15.47 -24.07
C ALA A 165 -12.75 -14.35 -23.86
N MET A 166 -12.33 -13.14 -23.50
CA MET A 166 -13.21 -12.01 -23.22
C MET A 166 -13.90 -11.51 -24.50
N PRO A 167 -15.24 -11.45 -24.59
CA PRO A 167 -15.92 -10.88 -25.75
C PRO A 167 -15.67 -9.38 -25.93
N THR A 168 -15.85 -8.88 -27.15
CA THR A 168 -15.62 -7.46 -27.48
C THR A 168 -16.38 -6.47 -26.59
N PRO A 169 -17.68 -6.67 -26.25
CA PRO A 169 -18.38 -5.76 -25.35
C PRO A 169 -17.74 -5.67 -23.96
N GLN A 170 -17.24 -6.79 -23.42
CA GLN A 170 -16.55 -6.82 -22.13
C GLN A 170 -15.19 -6.11 -22.20
N ARG A 171 -14.45 -6.30 -23.31
CA ARG A 171 -13.19 -5.55 -23.54
C ARG A 171 -13.42 -4.04 -23.56
N GLN A 172 -14.48 -3.60 -24.24
CA GLN A 172 -14.87 -2.18 -24.27
C GLN A 172 -15.26 -1.66 -22.88
N ALA A 173 -16.02 -2.44 -22.11
CA ALA A 173 -16.40 -2.08 -20.73
C ALA A 173 -15.16 -1.94 -19.82
N VAL A 174 -14.21 -2.87 -19.92
CA VAL A 174 -12.94 -2.82 -19.18
C VAL A 174 -12.10 -1.62 -19.62
N SER A 175 -11.94 -1.37 -20.92
CA SER A 175 -11.22 -0.20 -21.43
C SER A 175 -11.82 1.12 -20.93
N ALA A 176 -13.15 1.24 -20.96
CA ALA A 176 -13.84 2.41 -20.42
C ALA A 176 -13.64 2.55 -18.90
N ALA A 177 -13.62 1.44 -18.16
CA ALA A 177 -13.35 1.46 -16.72
C ALA A 177 -11.90 1.84 -16.39
N ILE A 178 -10.93 1.40 -17.20
CA ILE A 178 -9.52 1.85 -17.08
C ILE A 178 -9.45 3.37 -17.21
N ALA A 179 -10.14 3.95 -18.20
CA ALA A 179 -10.20 5.41 -18.37
C ALA A 179 -10.85 6.14 -17.17
N ARG A 180 -11.63 5.44 -16.34
CA ARG A 180 -12.22 5.95 -15.09
C ARG A 180 -11.41 5.62 -13.83
N GLY A 181 -10.25 4.98 -13.96
CA GLY A 181 -9.32 4.71 -12.86
C GLY A 181 -9.25 3.26 -12.38
N LEU A 182 -9.87 2.31 -13.08
CA LEU A 182 -9.68 0.88 -12.79
C LEU A 182 -8.23 0.46 -13.06
N GLY A 183 -7.55 -0.08 -12.05
CA GLY A 183 -6.26 -0.75 -12.24
C GLY A 183 -6.44 -2.11 -12.92
N VAL A 184 -5.62 -2.43 -13.92
CA VAL A 184 -5.65 -3.74 -14.59
C VAL A 184 -4.26 -4.36 -14.59
N LEU A 185 -4.18 -5.62 -14.15
CA LEU A 185 -2.98 -6.45 -14.21
C LEU A 185 -3.25 -7.70 -15.04
N VAL A 186 -2.42 -7.96 -16.04
CA VAL A 186 -2.50 -9.17 -16.85
C VAL A 186 -1.28 -10.04 -16.56
N GLN A 187 -1.50 -11.20 -15.95
CA GLN A 187 -0.47 -12.22 -15.78
C GLN A 187 -0.28 -12.96 -17.10
N ALA A 188 0.87 -12.74 -17.73
CA ALA A 188 1.32 -13.52 -18.87
C ALA A 188 2.24 -14.66 -18.40
N ALA A 189 1.95 -15.89 -18.84
CA ALA A 189 2.83 -17.04 -18.60
C ALA A 189 4.01 -17.08 -19.59
N ASP A 190 3.82 -16.51 -20.78
CA ASP A 190 4.74 -16.50 -21.91
C ASP A 190 4.82 -15.09 -22.52
N PRO A 191 5.83 -14.79 -23.36
CA PRO A 191 5.85 -13.57 -24.16
C PRO A 191 4.54 -13.39 -24.94
N ALA A 192 4.05 -12.15 -24.99
CA ALA A 192 2.77 -11.83 -25.64
C ALA A 192 2.85 -12.04 -27.16
N ASP A 193 2.10 -13.04 -27.66
CA ASP A 193 1.91 -13.27 -29.08
C ASP A 193 1.04 -12.16 -29.74
N ALA A 194 0.84 -12.25 -31.06
CA ALA A 194 0.07 -11.24 -31.79
C ALA A 194 -1.38 -11.11 -31.30
N ALA A 195 -2.01 -12.22 -30.94
CA ALA A 195 -3.38 -12.23 -30.43
C ALA A 195 -3.47 -11.54 -29.05
N THR A 196 -2.53 -11.85 -28.16
CA THR A 196 -2.41 -11.24 -26.83
C THR A 196 -2.13 -9.75 -26.93
N ARG A 197 -1.18 -9.34 -27.79
CA ARG A 197 -0.89 -7.90 -28.03
C ARG A 197 -2.10 -7.16 -28.57
N THR A 198 -2.85 -7.76 -29.49
CA THR A 198 -4.10 -7.18 -30.02
C THR A 198 -5.15 -7.04 -28.91
N ALA A 199 -5.34 -8.07 -28.08
CA ALA A 199 -6.29 -8.03 -26.98
C ALA A 199 -5.93 -7.00 -25.91
N LEU A 200 -4.64 -6.89 -25.57
CA LEU A 200 -4.11 -5.87 -24.67
C LEU A 200 -4.28 -4.45 -25.24
N GLY A 201 -3.99 -4.27 -26.53
CA GLY A 201 -4.24 -3.02 -27.25
C GLY A 201 -5.71 -2.58 -27.21
N ALA A 202 -6.65 -3.53 -27.33
CA ALA A 202 -8.07 -3.27 -27.21
C ALA A 202 -8.51 -2.82 -25.79
N LEU A 203 -7.70 -3.05 -24.77
CA LEU A 203 -7.91 -2.51 -23.42
C LEU A 203 -7.25 -1.13 -23.22
N GLY A 204 -6.47 -0.64 -24.20
CA GLY A 204 -5.63 0.56 -24.05
C GLY A 204 -4.29 0.28 -23.38
N LEU A 205 -3.82 -0.98 -23.40
CA LEU A 205 -2.56 -1.43 -22.81
C LEU A 205 -1.59 -1.92 -23.89
N PRO A 206 -1.13 -1.07 -24.82
CA PRO A 206 -0.25 -1.52 -25.91
C PRO A 206 1.08 -2.04 -25.34
N VAL A 207 1.49 -3.22 -25.79
CA VAL A 207 2.79 -3.82 -25.44
C VAL A 207 3.70 -3.81 -26.66
N THR A 208 4.89 -3.26 -26.50
CA THR A 208 5.96 -3.27 -27.51
C THR A 208 6.99 -4.35 -27.15
N GLY A 209 7.42 -5.16 -28.13
CA GLY A 209 8.43 -6.21 -27.95
C GLY A 209 7.86 -7.64 -27.94
N GLY A 210 8.76 -8.63 -27.82
CA GLY A 210 8.44 -10.07 -27.85
C GLY A 210 8.73 -10.74 -29.20
N GLU A 211 9.85 -10.42 -29.84
CA GLU A 211 10.37 -11.27 -30.92
C GLU A 211 11.05 -12.49 -30.30
N VAL A 212 10.53 -13.68 -30.60
CA VAL A 212 11.28 -14.91 -30.42
C VAL A 212 12.15 -15.01 -31.67
N SER A 213 13.47 -14.80 -31.52
CA SER A 213 14.44 -15.28 -32.52
C SER A 213 14.49 -16.81 -32.52
#